data_AF-A0A671RM08-F1
#
_entry.id   AF-A0A671RM08-F1
#
_cell.length_a   1.000
_cell.length_b   1.000
_cell.length_c   1.000
_cell.angle_alpha   90.00
_cell.angle_beta   90.00
_cell.angle_gamma   90.00
#
_symmetry.space_group_name_H-M   'P 1'
#
loop_
_entity.id
_entity.type
_entity.pdbx_description
1 polymer ?
#
loop_
_entity_poly.entity_id
_entity_poly.type
_entity_poly.pdbx_seq_one_letter_code
_entity_poly.pdbx_strand_id
1 'polypeptide(L)'
;MKKILVINNRDPIENDPSSPCCHSHESREVRVYIPKVAFSASLLTSFRPQSIGPFRNGLHTLIYRYVFLNTGKAYDPNTVIFTAPVRGAYAFRVFSKAFGSLERAVTAGLFKNGQHIISTHGHQSKWFYQLFKWKHHHSTFSGHLFLM
;
A
#
# COMPACT_ATOMS: atom_id res chain seq x y z
N MET A 1 13.17 12.20 7.83
CA MET A 1 12.39 11.00 8.22
C MET A 1 12.09 10.17 6.99
N LYS A 2 12.17 8.82 7.03
CA LYS A 2 11.86 7.93 5.89
C LYS A 2 10.69 7.00 6.25
N LYS A 3 9.52 7.25 5.67
CA LYS A 3 8.32 6.41 5.76
C LYS A 3 8.40 5.32 4.70
N ILE A 4 7.97 4.09 4.98
CA ILE A 4 7.98 2.99 3.99
C ILE A 4 6.58 2.47 3.71
N LEU A 5 6.32 2.21 2.43
CA LEU A 5 5.24 1.35 1.93
C LEU A 5 5.87 0.13 1.26
N VAL A 6 5.31 -1.06 1.47
CA VAL A 6 5.90 -2.32 0.97
C VAL A 6 4.92 -3.02 0.04
N ILE A 7 5.42 -3.38 -1.14
CA ILE A 7 4.77 -4.24 -2.11
C ILE A 7 5.67 -5.45 -2.40
N ASN A 8 5.11 -6.64 -2.45
CA ASN A 8 5.85 -7.85 -2.79
C ASN A 8 5.20 -8.54 -3.99
N ASN A 9 5.99 -9.28 -4.75
CA ASN A 9 5.44 -10.32 -5.61
C ASN A 9 5.14 -11.55 -4.75
N ARG A 10 4.14 -12.36 -5.11
CA ARG A 10 4.14 -13.74 -4.61
C ARG A 10 5.43 -14.43 -5.04
N ASP A 11 5.96 -15.27 -4.16
CA ASP A 11 6.93 -16.28 -4.56
C ASP A 11 6.32 -17.12 -5.70
N PRO A 12 7.13 -17.57 -6.67
CA PRO A 12 6.64 -18.54 -7.66
C PRO A 12 5.98 -19.67 -6.89
N ILE A 13 4.72 -19.97 -7.21
CA ILE A 13 4.03 -21.12 -6.63
C ILE A 13 4.87 -22.34 -7.00
N GLU A 14 5.62 -22.88 -6.05
CA GLU A 14 6.10 -24.25 -6.12
C GLU A 14 4.83 -25.09 -6.16
N ASN A 15 4.62 -25.80 -7.27
CA ASN A 15 3.36 -26.45 -7.64
C ASN A 15 2.69 -27.12 -6.43
N ASP A 16 1.62 -26.53 -5.92
CA ASP A 16 0.80 -27.11 -4.86
C ASP A 16 0.08 -28.36 -5.42
N PRO A 17 0.40 -29.58 -4.96
CA PRO A 17 -0.18 -30.82 -5.47
C PRO A 17 -1.67 -30.99 -5.12
N SER A 18 -2.28 -30.06 -4.36
CA SER A 18 -3.71 -30.06 -4.07
C SER A 18 -4.59 -29.36 -5.12
N SER A 19 -4.00 -28.83 -6.20
CA SER A 19 -4.77 -28.39 -7.36
C SER A 19 -5.48 -29.60 -7.99
N PRO A 20 -6.82 -29.63 -8.11
CA PRO A 20 -7.51 -30.79 -8.65
C PRO A 20 -7.15 -30.93 -10.13
N CYS A 21 -6.35 -31.94 -10.45
CA CYS A 21 -6.12 -32.38 -11.81
C CYS A 21 -7.48 -32.70 -12.45
N CYS A 22 -7.76 -32.01 -13.55
CA CYS A 22 -9.04 -32.04 -14.24
C CYS A 22 -9.30 -33.41 -14.86
N HIS A 23 -10.31 -34.13 -14.35
CA HIS A 23 -11.00 -35.17 -15.09
C HIS A 23 -12.51 -34.96 -15.03
N SER A 24 -13.09 -34.49 -16.13
CA SER A 24 -14.41 -34.88 -16.67
C SER A 24 -14.66 -34.08 -17.95
N HIS A 25 -14.84 -34.79 -19.06
CA HIS A 25 -15.33 -34.25 -20.32
C HIS A 25 -16.81 -33.90 -20.15
N GLU A 26 -17.08 -32.63 -19.86
CA GLU A 26 -18.38 -32.02 -20.05
C GLU A 26 -18.12 -30.64 -20.61
N SER A 27 -18.86 -30.25 -21.66
CA SER A 27 -18.73 -28.98 -22.38
C SER A 27 -19.05 -27.80 -21.46
N ARG A 28 -18.15 -27.51 -20.52
CA ARG A 28 -18.20 -26.36 -19.66
C ARG A 28 -17.68 -25.20 -20.48
N GLU A 29 -18.51 -24.20 -20.66
CA GLU A 29 -18.09 -22.85 -21.01
C GLU A 29 -16.84 -22.53 -20.19
N VAL A 30 -15.67 -22.42 -20.84
CA VAL A 30 -14.42 -22.10 -20.17
C VAL A 30 -14.58 -20.68 -19.66
N ARG A 31 -15.06 -20.54 -18.42
CA ARG A 31 -15.06 -19.26 -17.74
C ARG A 31 -13.60 -18.88 -17.53
N VAL A 32 -13.10 -18.01 -18.42
CA VAL A 32 -11.82 -17.33 -18.22
C VAL A 32 -11.97 -16.52 -16.94
N TYR A 33 -11.41 -17.04 -15.85
CA TYR A 33 -11.37 -16.30 -14.60
C TYR A 33 -10.37 -15.16 -14.78
N ILE A 34 -10.86 -13.92 -14.76
CA ILE A 34 -10.04 -12.71 -14.77
C ILE A 34 -9.89 -12.25 -13.32
N PRO A 35 -8.70 -12.39 -12.71
CA PRO A 35 -8.45 -11.92 -11.36
C PRO A 35 -8.74 -10.44 -11.22
N LYS A 36 -9.59 -10.10 -10.25
CA LYS A 36 -9.81 -8.71 -9.82
C LYS A 36 -8.99 -8.46 -8.58
N VAL A 37 -8.08 -7.48 -8.65
CA VAL A 37 -7.21 -7.13 -7.54
C VAL A 37 -7.25 -5.62 -7.34
N ALA A 38 -7.70 -5.19 -6.16
CA ALA A 38 -7.70 -3.79 -5.78
C ALA A 38 -7.72 -3.67 -4.25
N PHE A 39 -6.99 -2.70 -3.71
CA PHE A 39 -7.06 -2.36 -2.30
C PHE A 39 -7.01 -0.85 -2.09
N SER A 40 -7.56 -0.41 -0.96
CA SER A 40 -7.44 0.95 -0.47
C SER A 40 -7.44 0.94 1.05
N ALA A 41 -6.47 1.64 1.65
CA ALA A 41 -6.30 1.71 3.10
C ALA A 41 -5.85 3.10 3.55
N SER A 42 -6.15 3.46 4.81
CA SER A 42 -5.68 4.68 5.46
C SER A 42 -4.83 4.41 6.71
N LEU A 43 -3.94 5.36 7.00
CA LEU A 43 -3.04 5.34 8.15
C LEU A 43 -3.79 5.43 9.49
N LEU A 44 -4.89 6.17 9.55
CA LEU A 44 -5.64 6.43 10.78
C LEU A 44 -7.05 5.85 10.68
N THR A 45 -7.48 5.23 11.78
CA THR A 45 -8.81 4.61 11.98
C THR A 45 -9.81 5.57 12.62
N SER A 46 -9.36 6.67 13.23
CA SER A 46 -10.23 7.62 13.93
C SER A 46 -10.33 8.95 13.18
N PHE A 47 -11.52 9.55 13.21
CA PHE A 47 -11.78 10.90 12.70
C PHE A 47 -11.12 12.00 13.56
N ARG A 48 -10.38 11.62 14.61
CA ARG A 48 -9.66 12.55 15.48
C ARG A 48 -8.28 12.86 14.91
N PRO A 49 -7.80 14.11 15.04
CA PRO A 49 -6.46 14.47 14.61
C PRO A 49 -5.43 13.66 15.40
N GLN A 50 -4.68 12.81 14.71
CA GLN A 50 -3.58 12.07 15.31
C GLN A 50 -2.34 12.22 14.43
N SER A 51 -1.22 12.61 15.05
CA SER A 51 0.08 12.61 14.40
C SER A 51 0.78 11.30 14.74
N ILE A 52 1.17 10.55 13.70
CA ILE A 52 1.98 9.34 13.86
C ILE A 52 3.46 9.74 13.72
N GLY A 53 4.21 9.67 14.83
CA GLY A 53 5.59 10.13 14.98
C GLY A 53 5.77 11.09 16.16
N PRO A 54 6.97 11.65 16.37
CA PRO A 54 8.14 11.59 15.49
C PRO A 54 8.90 10.27 15.60
N PHE A 55 9.24 9.68 14.46
CA PHE A 55 10.13 8.51 14.41
C PHE A 55 11.60 8.96 14.51
N ARG A 56 12.30 8.56 15.56
CA ARG A 56 13.73 8.86 15.78
C ARG A 56 14.58 7.80 15.09
N ASN A 57 15.29 8.20 14.04
CA ASN A 57 16.27 7.42 13.26
C ASN A 57 15.77 6.07 12.71
N GLY A 58 16.38 5.59 11.62
CA GLY A 58 15.97 4.33 10.97
C GLY A 58 14.76 4.45 10.02
N LEU A 59 14.44 3.33 9.38
CA LEU A 59 13.34 3.16 8.45
C LEU A 59 12.09 2.70 9.21
N HIS A 60 10.97 3.40 9.06
CA HIS A 60 9.73 3.06 9.75
C HIS A 60 8.62 2.81 8.73
N THR A 61 8.01 1.63 8.82
CA THR A 61 6.84 1.28 8.00
C THR A 61 5.61 2.01 8.52
N LEU A 62 4.91 2.73 7.63
CA LEU A 62 3.64 3.35 8.01
C LEU A 62 2.55 2.30 8.04
N ILE A 63 1.81 2.26 9.14
CA ILE A 63 0.80 1.23 9.41
C ILE A 63 -0.56 1.67 8.84
N TYR A 64 -0.84 1.36 7.58
CA TYR A 64 -2.15 1.58 6.95
C TYR A 64 -3.14 0.47 7.32
N ARG A 65 -3.59 0.46 8.58
CA ARG A 65 -4.45 -0.63 9.13
C ARG A 65 -5.92 -0.51 8.77
N TYR A 66 -6.43 0.67 8.45
CA TYR A 66 -7.84 0.83 8.13
C TYR A 66 -8.07 0.54 6.65
N VAL A 67 -8.71 -0.59 6.33
CA VAL A 67 -8.90 -1.07 4.96
C VAL A 67 -10.31 -0.77 4.50
N PHE A 68 -10.45 0.07 3.47
CA PHE A 68 -11.73 0.39 2.83
C PHE A 68 -12.15 -0.66 1.80
N LEU A 69 -11.17 -1.21 1.08
CA LEU A 69 -11.36 -2.16 -0.02
C LEU A 69 -10.19 -3.14 -0.04
N ASN A 70 -10.47 -4.42 -0.31
CA ASN A 70 -9.44 -5.45 -0.48
C ASN A 70 -9.92 -6.60 -1.39
N THR A 71 -10.32 -6.26 -2.60
CA THR A 71 -10.72 -7.24 -3.63
C THR A 71 -9.50 -8.09 -4.02
N GLY A 72 -9.68 -9.40 -4.03
CA GLY A 72 -8.59 -10.35 -4.27
C GLY A 72 -7.70 -10.62 -3.05
N LYS A 73 -7.98 -9.98 -1.90
CA LYS A 73 -7.27 -10.19 -0.61
C LYS A 73 -5.74 -10.08 -0.73
N ALA A 74 -5.28 -9.18 -1.58
CA ALA A 74 -3.85 -9.00 -1.87
C ALA A 74 -3.14 -8.09 -0.86
N TYR A 75 -3.88 -7.31 -0.07
CA TYR A 75 -3.32 -6.49 1.01
C TYR A 75 -3.58 -7.13 2.37
N ASP A 76 -2.54 -7.34 3.19
CA ASP A 76 -2.68 -7.86 4.54
C ASP A 76 -2.57 -6.71 5.56
N PRO A 77 -3.64 -6.37 6.30
CA PRO A 77 -3.61 -5.29 7.30
C PRO A 77 -2.77 -5.59 8.54
N ASN A 78 -2.41 -6.86 8.78
CA ASN A 78 -1.57 -7.24 9.92
C ASN A 78 -0.09 -6.98 9.62
N THR A 79 0.37 -7.37 8.43
CA THR A 79 1.74 -7.13 7.95
C THR A 79 1.91 -5.78 7.27
N VAL A 80 0.80 -5.16 6.83
CA VAL A 80 0.75 -3.89 6.08
C VAL A 80 1.42 -4.00 4.71
N ILE A 81 1.42 -5.21 4.13
CA ILE A 81 2.08 -5.53 2.86
C ILE A 81 1.02 -5.85 1.81
N PHE A 82 1.19 -5.28 0.62
CA PHE A 82 0.49 -5.76 -0.57
C PHE A 82 1.34 -6.83 -1.27
N THR A 83 0.78 -8.00 -1.52
CA THR A 83 1.43 -9.09 -2.26
C THR A 83 0.69 -9.33 -3.56
N ALA A 84 1.34 -9.07 -4.70
CA ALA A 84 0.78 -9.25 -6.03
C ALA A 84 0.41 -10.72 -6.25
N PRO A 85 -0.89 -11.06 -6.37
CA PRO A 85 -1.32 -12.45 -6.41
C PRO A 85 -1.11 -13.11 -7.77
N VAL A 86 -0.97 -12.30 -8.82
CA VAL A 86 -0.79 -12.71 -10.21
C VAL A 86 0.22 -11.80 -10.91
N ARG A 87 0.86 -12.30 -11.97
CA ARG A 87 1.69 -11.46 -12.85
C ARG A 87 0.82 -10.44 -13.57
N GLY A 88 1.37 -9.26 -13.79
CA GLY A 88 0.69 -8.15 -14.45
C GLY A 88 1.29 -6.80 -14.07
N ALA A 89 0.78 -5.74 -14.66
CA ALA A 89 1.10 -4.36 -14.31
C ALA A 89 0.14 -3.88 -13.21
N TYR A 90 0.69 -3.29 -12.14
CA TYR A 90 -0.09 -2.74 -11.04
C TYR A 90 0.13 -1.23 -10.95
N ALA A 91 -0.95 -0.50 -10.70
CA ALA A 91 -0.90 0.93 -10.44
C ALA A 91 -1.10 1.19 -8.94
N PHE A 92 -0.18 1.93 -8.33
CA PHE A 92 -0.24 2.31 -6.92
C PHE A 92 -0.37 3.82 -6.78
N ARG A 93 -1.18 4.25 -5.81
CA ARG A 93 -1.34 5.66 -5.45
C ARG A 93 -1.17 5.82 -3.95
N VAL A 94 -0.29 6.76 -3.59
CA VAL A 94 0.00 7.14 -2.20
C VAL A 94 -0.37 8.60 -2.04
N PHE A 95 -1.30 8.89 -1.13
CA PHE A 95 -1.53 10.25 -0.65
C PHE A 95 -0.94 10.38 0.74
N SER A 96 0.16 11.13 0.84
CA SER A 96 0.86 11.35 2.10
C SER A 96 0.75 12.80 2.52
N LYS A 97 -0.04 13.06 3.57
CA LYS A 97 0.09 14.33 4.30
C LYS A 97 1.14 14.16 5.39
N ALA A 98 2.08 15.09 5.43
CA ALA A 98 3.07 15.14 6.48
C ALA A 98 3.28 16.58 6.93
N PHE A 99 3.49 16.75 8.23
CA PHE A 99 4.02 17.99 8.76
C PHE A 99 5.55 17.87 8.78
N GLY A 100 6.20 18.60 7.88
CA GLY A 100 7.63 18.80 7.94
C GLY A 100 7.94 19.90 8.95
N SER A 101 9.21 19.98 9.35
CA SER A 101 9.71 21.21 9.95
C SER A 101 10.94 21.73 9.24
N LEU A 102 11.35 22.97 9.54
CA LEU A 102 12.56 23.57 8.98
C LEU A 102 13.80 22.71 9.25
N GLU A 103 13.77 21.94 10.34
CA GLU A 103 14.85 21.03 10.73
C GLU A 103 14.60 19.58 10.32
N ARG A 104 13.39 19.24 9.86
CA ARG A 104 12.99 17.86 9.59
C ARG A 104 12.13 17.75 8.35
N ALA A 105 12.78 17.46 7.23
CA ALA A 105 12.07 17.02 6.05
C ALA A 105 11.43 15.63 6.25
N VAL A 106 10.29 15.43 5.59
CA VAL A 106 9.57 14.16 5.58
C VAL A 106 9.71 13.51 4.22
N THR A 107 10.28 12.31 4.20
CA THR A 107 10.38 11.46 3.02
C THR A 107 9.48 10.24 3.20
N ALA A 108 8.77 9.83 2.16
CA ALA A 108 8.08 8.54 2.10
C ALA A 108 8.53 7.76 0.87
N GLY A 109 8.95 6.51 1.06
CA GLY A 109 9.42 5.61 0.03
C GLY A 109 8.50 4.42 -0.18
N LEU A 110 8.43 3.95 -1.42
CA LEU A 110 7.80 2.69 -1.80
C LEU A 110 8.91 1.67 -2.06
N PHE A 111 8.76 0.48 -1.50
CA PHE A 111 9.70 -0.63 -1.62
C PHE A 111 9.00 -1.81 -2.29
N LYS A 112 9.65 -2.40 -3.28
CA LYS A 112 9.23 -3.63 -3.94
C LYS A 112 10.20 -4.76 -3.62
N ASN A 113 9.73 -5.86 -3.02
CA ASN A 113 10.57 -7.01 -2.66
C ASN A 113 11.85 -6.59 -1.88
N GLY A 114 11.70 -5.66 -0.93
CA GLY A 114 12.83 -5.10 -0.17
C GLY A 114 13.69 -4.07 -0.90
N GLN A 115 13.48 -3.83 -2.20
CA GLN A 115 14.20 -2.82 -2.98
C GLN A 115 13.46 -1.48 -3.01
N HIS A 116 14.16 -0.37 -2.80
CA HIS A 116 13.59 0.98 -2.92
C HIS A 116 13.25 1.30 -4.38
N ILE A 117 12.04 1.80 -4.65
CA ILE A 117 11.56 2.09 -6.01
C ILE A 117 11.32 3.59 -6.22
N ILE A 118 10.49 4.22 -5.38
CA ILE A 118 10.19 5.66 -5.46
C ILE A 118 10.24 6.31 -4.08
N SER A 119 10.51 7.60 -4.04
CA SER A 119 10.40 8.44 -2.84
C SER A 119 9.67 9.74 -3.14
N THR A 120 8.88 10.19 -2.17
CA THR A 120 8.32 11.55 -2.10
C THR A 120 9.05 12.30 -0.99
N HIS A 121 9.30 13.59 -1.18
CA HIS A 121 10.01 14.44 -0.22
C HIS A 121 9.23 15.73 0.00
N GLY A 122 9.03 16.10 1.27
CA GLY A 122 8.35 17.33 1.67
C GLY A 122 9.18 18.09 2.69
N HIS A 123 9.44 19.36 2.38
CA HIS A 123 10.09 20.32 3.28
C HIS A 123 9.12 21.50 3.50
N GLN A 124 8.97 21.95 4.74
CA GLN A 124 8.04 23.04 5.09
C GLN A 124 8.80 24.20 5.75
N SER A 125 8.66 25.39 5.16
CA SER A 125 9.20 26.64 5.70
C SER A 125 8.30 27.25 6.77
N LYS A 126 8.88 28.06 7.68
CA LYS A 126 8.26 28.61 8.91
C LYS A 126 6.89 29.30 8.72
N TRP A 127 6.59 29.83 7.54
CA TRP A 127 5.40 30.64 7.31
C TRP A 127 4.13 29.83 6.97
N PHE A 128 4.27 28.54 6.63
CA PHE A 128 3.13 27.67 6.30
C PHE A 128 2.47 27.03 7.55
N TYR A 129 3.00 27.26 8.75
CA TYR A 129 2.58 26.58 9.99
C TYR A 129 1.23 27.09 10.52
N GLN A 130 0.81 28.31 10.15
CA GLN A 130 -0.34 28.96 10.79
C GLN A 130 -1.63 28.98 9.97
N LEU A 131 -1.59 28.80 8.63
CA LEU A 131 -2.80 28.99 7.82
C LEU A 131 -3.64 27.73 7.55
N PHE A 132 -3.09 26.52 7.68
CA PHE A 132 -3.80 25.29 7.28
C PHE A 132 -3.81 24.20 8.35
N LYS A 133 -4.26 24.54 9.56
CA LYS A 133 -4.69 23.57 10.59
C LYS A 133 -6.07 22.97 10.24
N TRP A 134 -6.21 22.42 9.04
CA TRP A 134 -7.36 21.56 8.74
C TRP A 134 -7.19 20.23 9.50
N LYS A 135 -8.20 19.88 10.30
CA LYS A 135 -8.16 18.83 11.35
C LYS A 135 -8.64 17.44 10.87
N HIS A 136 -8.85 17.25 9.58
CA HIS A 136 -9.30 15.96 9.03
C HIS A 136 -8.43 15.58 7.84
N HIS A 137 -7.33 14.87 8.06
CA HIS A 137 -6.54 14.36 6.94
C HIS A 137 -6.02 12.97 7.23
N HIS A 138 -6.40 12.06 6.33
CA HIS A 138 -5.97 10.68 6.35
C HIS A 138 -4.95 10.50 5.22
N SER A 139 -3.75 10.00 5.53
CA SER A 139 -2.87 9.48 4.49
C SER A 139 -3.47 8.18 3.97
N THR A 140 -3.49 7.99 2.65
CA THR A 140 -4.05 6.79 2.01
C THR A 140 -3.00 6.08 1.17
N PHE A 141 -3.16 4.76 1.08
CA PHE A 141 -2.42 3.89 0.19
C PHE A 141 -3.41 3.00 -0.54
N SER A 142 -3.32 3.00 -1.86
CA SER A 142 -4.22 2.24 -2.72
C SER A 142 -3.47 1.67 -3.91
N GLY A 143 -4.00 0.60 -4.48
CA GLY A 143 -3.48 0.04 -5.71
C GLY A 143 -4.41 -0.99 -6.32
N HIS A 144 -4.21 -1.27 -7.59
CA HIS A 144 -5.01 -2.24 -8.34
C HIS A 144 -4.19 -2.86 -9.48
N LEU A 145 -4.61 -4.04 -9.92
CA LEU A 145 -4.15 -4.65 -11.17
C LEU A 145 -4.67 -3.80 -12.33
N PHE A 146 -3.76 -3.29 -13.15
CA PHE A 146 -4.04 -2.39 -14.27
C PHE A 146 -4.10 -3.16 -15.59
N LEU A 147 -3.11 -4.02 -15.85
CA LEU A 147 -3.04 -4.88 -17.04
C LEU A 147 -2.54 -6.27 -16.66
N MET A 148 -3.01 -7.28 -17.39
CA MET A 148 -2.54 -8.67 -17.31
C MET A 148 -1.59 -9.01 -18.45
#